data_AF-K1YLY8-F1
#
_entry.id   AF-K1YLY8-F1
#
_cell.length_a   1.000
_cell.length_b   1.000
_cell.length_c   1.000
_cell.angle_alpha   90.00
_cell.angle_beta   90.00
_cell.angle_gamma   90.00
#
_symmetry.space_group_name_H-M   'P 1'
#
loop_
_entity.id
_entity.type
_entity.pdbx_description
1 polymer ?
#
loop_
_entity_poly.entity_id
_entity_poly.type
_entity_poly.pdbx_seq_one_letter_code
_entity_poly.pdbx_strand_id
1 'polypeptide(L)'
;MRARMNRPLFFIDIAVPRDLDPRLIEIDNVYLYDIDDLSNVVQINKSDRDREAVKAARIVDEETLKFHKWYQGVAVTPTILALKNKLEGISQAELDRTLARMPGMSEVDCKSLEKMVAAIIAKILHDPLVYLKSESCAGRDNSDLKITVVRELFGLSNGNGNDER
;
A
#
# COMPACT_ATOMS: atom_id res chain seq x y z
N MET A 1 10.56 -19.97 -53.76
CA MET A 1 10.61 -18.65 -54.42
C MET A 1 9.89 -18.56 -55.77
N ARG A 2 10.07 -19.50 -56.72
CA ARG A 2 9.38 -19.46 -58.04
C ARG A 2 7.86 -19.29 -57.99
N ALA A 3 7.17 -19.96 -57.06
CA ALA A 3 5.71 -19.86 -56.90
C ALA A 3 5.21 -18.46 -56.46
N ARG A 4 6.10 -17.61 -55.92
CA ARG A 4 5.81 -16.23 -55.50
C ARG A 4 6.42 -15.18 -56.45
N MET A 5 6.92 -15.59 -57.61
CA MET A 5 7.57 -14.71 -58.59
C MET A 5 8.65 -13.80 -57.98
N ASN A 6 9.44 -14.33 -57.03
CA ASN A 6 10.49 -13.57 -56.30
C ASN A 6 10.00 -12.28 -55.60
N ARG A 7 8.71 -12.22 -55.19
CA ARG A 7 8.22 -11.09 -54.37
C ARG A 7 8.93 -11.08 -53.01
N PRO A 8 9.37 -9.90 -52.53
CA PRO A 8 10.08 -9.78 -51.26
C PRO A 8 9.22 -10.21 -50.06
N LEU A 9 9.86 -10.83 -49.08
CA LEU A 9 9.29 -11.23 -47.80
C LEU A 9 9.91 -10.41 -46.67
N PHE A 10 9.06 -9.85 -45.83
CA PHE A 10 9.46 -9.07 -44.66
C PHE A 10 9.06 -9.82 -43.40
N PHE A 11 10.05 -10.15 -42.57
CA PHE A 11 9.88 -10.65 -41.22
C PHE A 11 10.23 -9.56 -40.24
N ILE A 12 9.36 -9.36 -39.25
CA ILE A 12 9.55 -8.41 -38.16
C ILE A 12 9.50 -9.24 -36.87
N ASP A 13 10.66 -9.42 -36.25
CA ASP A 13 10.83 -10.17 -35.00
C ASP A 13 10.89 -9.20 -33.82
N ILE A 14 9.81 -9.14 -33.03
CA ILE A 14 9.69 -8.27 -31.85
C ILE A 14 9.91 -9.02 -30.53
N ALA A 15 10.28 -10.31 -30.59
CA ALA A 15 10.43 -11.15 -29.40
C ALA A 15 11.79 -10.96 -28.71
N VAL A 16 11.81 -11.09 -27.37
CA VAL A 16 13.03 -11.09 -26.55
C VAL A 16 12.96 -12.26 -25.54
N PRO A 17 13.74 -13.35 -25.73
CA PRO A 17 14.70 -13.59 -26.82
C PRO A 17 14.02 -13.82 -28.18
N ARG A 18 14.77 -13.64 -29.27
CA ARG A 18 14.31 -13.75 -30.67
C ARG A 18 13.63 -15.09 -31.00
N ASP A 19 12.61 -15.04 -31.86
CA ASP A 19 11.88 -16.23 -32.33
C ASP A 19 12.40 -16.76 -33.67
N LEU A 20 12.97 -15.87 -34.50
CA LEU A 20 13.40 -16.21 -35.87
C LEU A 20 14.91 -16.40 -35.94
N ASP A 21 15.36 -17.41 -36.70
CA ASP A 21 16.78 -17.67 -36.93
C ASP A 21 17.43 -16.53 -37.76
N PRO A 22 18.57 -15.94 -37.34
CA PRO A 22 19.20 -14.84 -38.07
C PRO A 22 19.62 -15.20 -39.49
N ARG A 23 19.88 -16.48 -39.75
CA ARG A 23 20.29 -16.97 -41.07
C ARG A 23 19.19 -16.85 -42.13
N LEU A 24 17.96 -16.50 -41.74
CA LEU A 24 16.89 -16.18 -42.71
C LEU A 24 17.27 -15.02 -43.64
N ILE A 25 18.20 -14.14 -43.24
CA ILE A 25 18.72 -13.05 -44.10
C ILE A 25 19.56 -13.56 -45.28
N GLU A 26 20.07 -14.79 -45.22
CA GLU A 26 20.87 -15.40 -46.28
C GLU A 26 20.02 -15.88 -47.47
N ILE A 27 18.68 -15.89 -47.31
CA ILE A 27 17.75 -16.31 -48.35
C ILE A 27 17.42 -15.11 -49.25
N ASP A 28 17.67 -15.24 -50.57
CA ASP A 28 17.36 -14.20 -51.55
C ASP A 28 15.93 -13.67 -51.43
N ASN A 29 15.75 -12.35 -51.42
CA ASN A 29 14.46 -11.65 -51.25
C ASN A 29 13.76 -11.87 -49.90
N VAL A 30 14.50 -12.22 -48.84
CA VAL A 30 14.01 -12.23 -47.45
C VAL A 30 14.70 -11.10 -46.68
N TYR A 31 13.90 -10.30 -45.98
CA TYR A 31 14.35 -9.25 -45.09
C TYR A 31 13.86 -9.56 -43.68
N LEU A 32 14.77 -9.57 -42.72
CA LEU A 32 14.48 -9.76 -41.30
C LEU A 32 14.86 -8.48 -40.56
N TYR A 33 13.91 -7.93 -39.82
CA TYR A 33 14.10 -6.78 -38.95
C TYR A 33 13.82 -7.20 -37.51
N ASP A 34 14.68 -6.79 -36.59
CA ASP A 34 14.46 -7.00 -35.15
C ASP A 34 13.98 -5.72 -34.45
N ILE A 35 13.80 -5.82 -33.13
CA ILE A 35 13.35 -4.70 -32.28
C ILE A 35 14.34 -3.52 -32.28
N ASP A 36 15.64 -3.77 -32.50
CA ASP A 36 16.66 -2.73 -32.56
C ASP A 36 16.61 -1.99 -33.91
N ASP A 37 16.37 -2.70 -35.01
CA ASP A 37 16.17 -2.10 -36.33
C ASP A 37 14.94 -1.19 -36.38
N LEU A 38 13.85 -1.61 -35.75
CA LEU A 38 12.64 -0.79 -35.63
C LEU A 38 12.89 0.49 -34.81
N SER A 39 13.75 0.42 -33.80
CA SER A 39 14.08 1.56 -32.94
C SER A 39 14.74 2.72 -33.71
N ASN A 40 15.46 2.42 -34.79
CA ASN A 40 16.06 3.43 -35.67
C ASN A 40 15.03 4.22 -36.50
N VAL A 41 13.92 3.58 -36.88
CA VAL A 41 12.85 4.20 -37.70
C VAL A 41 11.94 5.11 -36.85
N VAL A 42 11.83 4.86 -35.54
CA VAL A 42 10.93 5.56 -34.61
C VAL A 42 11.43 6.97 -34.22
N GLN A 43 12.64 7.37 -34.63
CA GLN A 43 13.21 8.70 -34.32
C GLN A 43 12.38 9.89 -34.86
N ILE A 44 11.49 9.65 -35.83
CA ILE A 44 10.67 10.69 -36.48
C ILE A 44 9.62 11.31 -35.52
N ASN A 45 9.24 10.62 -34.43
CA ASN A 45 8.25 11.12 -33.46
C ASN A 45 8.84 11.48 -32.09
N LYS A 46 10.16 11.70 -32.02
CA LYS A 46 10.86 11.93 -30.74
C LYS A 46 10.35 13.15 -29.98
N SER A 47 10.09 14.27 -30.67
CA SER A 47 9.60 15.51 -30.03
C SER A 47 8.21 15.34 -29.40
N ASP A 48 7.31 14.61 -30.08
CA ASP A 48 5.97 14.34 -29.55
C ASP A 48 6.03 13.36 -28.38
N ARG A 49 6.89 12.33 -28.47
CA ARG A 49 7.16 11.42 -27.36
C ARG A 49 7.72 12.14 -26.13
N ASP A 50 8.67 13.04 -26.32
CA ASP A 50 9.27 13.81 -25.22
C ASP A 50 8.22 14.69 -24.54
N ARG A 51 7.33 15.31 -25.33
CA ARG A 51 6.22 16.12 -24.80
C ARG A 51 5.22 15.29 -23.99
N GLU A 52 4.82 14.12 -24.50
CA GLU A 52 3.91 13.24 -23.77
C GLU A 52 4.59 12.58 -22.56
N ALA A 53 5.91 12.32 -22.61
CA ALA A 53 6.68 11.82 -21.48
C ALA A 53 6.71 12.81 -20.30
N VAL A 54 6.82 14.12 -20.57
CA VAL A 54 6.72 15.15 -19.52
C VAL A 54 5.36 15.13 -18.84
N LYS A 55 4.27 14.96 -19.60
CA LYS A 55 2.92 14.83 -19.03
C LYS A 55 2.78 13.56 -18.20
N ALA A 56 3.30 12.43 -18.70
CA ALA A 56 3.28 11.16 -17.99
C ALA A 56 4.09 11.23 -16.68
N ALA A 57 5.27 11.86 -16.70
CA ALA A 57 6.09 12.07 -15.51
C ALA A 57 5.33 12.84 -14.43
N ARG A 58 4.61 13.90 -14.83
CA ARG A 58 3.76 14.66 -13.89
C ARG A 58 2.66 13.79 -13.26
N ILE A 59 2.02 12.92 -14.03
CA ILE A 59 1.03 11.98 -13.49
C ILE A 59 1.69 11.04 -12.47
N VAL A 60 2.87 10.51 -12.79
CA VAL A 60 3.63 9.64 -11.88
C VAL A 60 3.98 10.38 -10.58
N ASP A 61 4.42 11.63 -10.66
CA ASP A 61 4.75 12.44 -9.48
C ASP A 61 3.51 12.68 -8.59
N GLU A 62 2.38 13.04 -9.20
CA GLU A 62 1.11 13.26 -8.50
C GLU A 62 0.61 11.99 -7.80
N GLU A 63 0.66 10.84 -8.49
CA GLU A 63 0.26 9.55 -7.91
C GLU A 63 1.25 9.06 -6.84
N THR A 64 2.55 9.31 -7.01
CA THR A 64 3.56 8.97 -5.99
C THR A 64 3.32 9.75 -4.70
N LEU A 65 2.96 11.03 -4.79
CA LEU A 65 2.59 11.83 -3.62
C LEU A 65 1.33 11.30 -2.93
N LYS A 66 0.29 10.92 -3.69
CA LYS A 66 -0.93 10.30 -3.14
C LYS A 66 -0.62 8.97 -2.45
N PHE A 67 0.17 8.12 -3.10
CA PHE A 67 0.60 6.84 -2.54
C PHE A 67 1.38 7.04 -1.23
N HIS A 68 2.29 8.00 -1.18
CA HIS A 68 3.06 8.28 0.03
C HIS A 68 2.15 8.70 1.20
N LYS A 69 1.15 9.56 0.94
CA LYS A 69 0.14 9.94 1.95
C LYS A 69 -0.66 8.73 2.43
N TRP A 70 -1.13 7.90 1.50
CA TRP A 70 -1.86 6.68 1.86
C TRP A 70 -1.00 5.73 2.70
N TYR A 71 0.25 5.51 2.32
CA TYR A 71 1.19 4.63 3.01
C TYR A 71 1.47 5.10 4.44
N GLN A 72 1.60 6.41 4.69
CA GLN A 72 1.72 6.96 6.05
C GLN A 72 0.50 6.62 6.93
N GLY A 73 -0.71 6.61 6.35
CA GLY A 73 -1.92 6.17 7.06
C GLY A 73 -1.91 4.69 7.46
N VAL A 74 -1.15 3.85 6.75
CA VAL A 74 -0.98 2.43 7.12
C VAL A 74 -0.12 2.29 8.39
N ALA A 75 0.90 3.14 8.56
CA ALA A 75 1.84 3.07 9.68
C ALA A 75 1.21 3.28 11.08
N VAL A 76 0.09 4.03 11.17
CA VAL A 76 -0.60 4.27 12.45
C VAL A 76 -1.50 3.09 12.88
N THR A 77 -1.81 2.18 11.95
CA THR A 77 -2.77 1.08 12.17
C THR A 77 -2.37 0.14 13.32
N PRO A 78 -1.10 -0.32 13.43
CA PRO A 78 -0.66 -1.14 14.56
C PRO A 78 -0.83 -0.46 15.92
N THR A 79 -0.57 0.85 15.99
CA THR A 79 -0.71 1.65 17.21
C THR A 79 -2.19 1.78 17.61
N ILE A 80 -3.08 2.02 16.63
CA ILE A 80 -4.53 2.04 16.84
C ILE A 80 -5.03 0.72 17.42
N LEU A 81 -4.56 -0.41 16.86
CA LEU A 81 -4.94 -1.74 17.33
C LEU A 81 -4.42 -2.01 18.75
N ALA A 82 -3.16 -1.71 19.02
CA ALA A 82 -2.57 -1.86 20.35
C ALA A 82 -3.31 -1.04 21.42
N LEU A 83 -3.69 0.20 21.09
CA LEU A 83 -4.44 1.08 21.98
C LEU A 83 -5.83 0.50 22.30
N LYS A 84 -6.58 0.08 21.27
CA LYS A 84 -7.90 -0.54 21.45
C LYS A 84 -7.83 -1.77 22.34
N ASN A 85 -6.94 -2.70 22.00
CA ASN A 85 -6.78 -3.96 22.74
C ASN A 85 -6.42 -3.71 24.21
N LYS A 86 -5.56 -2.71 24.50
CA LYS A 86 -5.20 -2.36 25.87
C LYS A 86 -6.41 -1.85 26.66
N LEU A 87 -7.18 -0.91 26.10
CA LEU A 87 -8.35 -0.36 26.78
C LEU A 87 -9.48 -1.38 26.94
N GLU A 88 -9.73 -2.19 25.92
CA GLU A 88 -10.72 -3.27 25.97
C GLU A 88 -10.33 -4.32 27.02
N GLY A 89 -9.05 -4.69 27.09
CA GLY A 89 -8.54 -5.62 28.11
C GLY A 89 -8.70 -5.10 29.54
N ILE A 90 -8.40 -3.81 29.77
CA ILE A 90 -8.63 -3.16 31.08
C ILE A 90 -10.12 -3.17 31.41
N SER A 91 -10.96 -2.73 30.47
CA SER A 91 -12.42 -2.70 30.61
C SER A 91 -12.99 -4.06 30.98
N GLN A 92 -12.59 -5.11 30.26
CA GLN A 92 -13.08 -6.47 30.52
C GLN A 92 -12.64 -6.97 31.89
N ALA A 93 -11.38 -6.75 32.27
CA ALA A 93 -10.87 -7.17 33.58
C ALA A 93 -11.58 -6.48 34.76
N GLU A 94 -11.99 -5.22 34.61
CA GLU A 94 -12.77 -4.50 35.62
C GLU A 94 -14.24 -4.92 35.63
N LEU A 95 -14.84 -5.17 34.47
CA LEU A 95 -16.19 -5.72 34.34
C LEU A 95 -16.28 -7.08 35.04
N ASP A 96 -15.38 -8.00 34.72
CA ASP A 96 -15.35 -9.35 35.31
C ASP A 96 -15.19 -9.30 36.83
N ARG A 97 -14.28 -8.46 37.34
CA ARG A 97 -14.09 -8.25 38.79
C ARG A 97 -15.32 -7.66 39.47
N THR A 98 -16.03 -6.76 38.80
CA THR A 98 -17.24 -6.12 39.35
C THR A 98 -18.41 -7.09 39.37
N LEU A 99 -18.65 -7.80 38.27
CA LEU A 99 -19.72 -8.78 38.14
C LEU A 99 -19.53 -9.95 39.11
N ALA A 100 -18.29 -10.41 39.32
CA ALA A 100 -17.99 -11.44 40.31
C ALA A 100 -18.33 -11.04 41.76
N ARG A 101 -18.34 -9.74 42.07
CA ARG A 101 -18.68 -9.20 43.40
C ARG A 101 -20.17 -8.89 43.57
N MET A 102 -20.98 -9.04 42.51
CA MET A 102 -22.41 -8.76 42.51
C MET A 102 -23.23 -10.02 42.16
N PRO A 103 -23.13 -11.10 42.96
CA PRO A 103 -23.92 -12.30 42.73
C PRO A 103 -25.41 -11.98 42.88
N GLY A 104 -26.19 -12.22 41.82
CA GLY A 104 -27.64 -11.95 41.79
C GLY A 104 -28.08 -10.80 40.87
N MET A 105 -27.14 -10.16 40.16
CA MET A 105 -27.49 -9.17 39.13
C MET A 105 -28.24 -9.85 37.96
N SER A 106 -29.27 -9.18 37.44
CA SER A 106 -30.02 -9.71 36.29
C SER A 106 -29.17 -9.65 35.01
N GLU A 107 -29.44 -10.54 34.06
CA GLU A 107 -28.73 -10.53 32.76
C GLU A 107 -28.93 -9.20 32.00
N VAL A 108 -30.08 -8.55 32.21
CA VAL A 108 -30.41 -7.24 31.62
C VAL A 108 -29.51 -6.14 32.19
N ASP A 109 -29.27 -6.16 33.51
CA ASP A 109 -28.40 -5.21 34.18
C ASP A 109 -26.94 -5.44 33.79
N CYS A 110 -26.49 -6.70 33.69
CA CYS A 110 -25.15 -7.05 33.21
C CYS A 110 -24.88 -6.46 31.83
N LYS A 111 -25.80 -6.69 30.87
CA LYS A 111 -25.70 -6.14 29.52
C LYS A 111 -25.75 -4.61 29.49
N SER A 112 -26.50 -3.99 30.40
CA SER A 112 -26.57 -2.53 30.50
C SER A 112 -25.25 -1.94 31.02
N LEU A 113 -24.61 -2.61 31.98
CA LEU A 113 -23.29 -2.26 32.49
C LEU A 113 -22.21 -2.42 31.42
N GLU A 114 -22.17 -3.55 30.71
CA GLU A 114 -21.26 -3.78 29.58
C GLU A 114 -21.38 -2.69 28.52
N LYS A 115 -22.61 -2.34 28.12
CA LYS A 115 -22.88 -1.25 27.17
C LYS A 115 -22.38 0.10 27.68
N MET A 116 -22.58 0.39 28.97
CA MET A 116 -22.11 1.63 29.58
C MET A 116 -20.58 1.72 29.53
N VAL A 117 -19.88 0.65 29.91
CA VAL A 117 -18.41 0.61 29.87
C VAL A 117 -17.91 0.72 28.43
N ALA A 118 -18.50 -0.02 27.49
CA ALA A 118 -18.17 0.08 26.07
C ALA A 118 -18.36 1.50 25.52
N ALA A 119 -19.42 2.20 25.93
CA ALA A 119 -19.67 3.59 25.54
C ALA A 119 -18.63 4.56 26.12
N ILE A 120 -18.15 4.33 27.35
CA ILE A 120 -17.07 5.10 27.97
C ILE A 120 -15.77 4.88 27.20
N ILE A 121 -15.41 3.63 26.91
CA ILE A 121 -14.20 3.28 26.14
C ILE A 121 -14.24 3.90 24.74
N ALA A 122 -15.39 3.83 24.05
CA ALA A 122 -15.56 4.45 22.74
C ALA A 122 -15.34 5.98 22.77
N LYS A 123 -15.81 6.66 23.83
CA LYS A 123 -15.59 8.11 24.02
C LYS A 123 -14.14 8.44 24.32
N ILE A 124 -13.47 7.67 25.19
CA ILE A 124 -12.04 7.86 25.51
C ILE A 124 -11.17 7.63 24.26
N LEU A 125 -11.51 6.62 23.45
CA LEU A 125 -10.78 6.31 22.22
C LEU A 125 -11.01 7.33 21.10
N HIS A 126 -12.04 8.18 21.17
CA HIS A 126 -12.35 9.10 20.08
C HIS A 126 -11.18 10.03 19.74
N ASP A 127 -10.71 10.80 20.71
CA ASP A 127 -9.68 11.83 20.48
C ASP A 127 -8.32 11.24 20.10
N PRO A 128 -7.78 10.18 20.75
CA PRO A 128 -6.53 9.54 20.33
C PRO A 128 -6.60 8.98 18.91
N LEU A 129 -7.74 8.39 18.51
CA LEU A 129 -7.90 7.86 17.16
C LEU A 129 -8.00 8.97 16.11
N VAL A 130 -8.71 10.06 16.41
CA VAL A 130 -8.76 11.24 15.55
C VAL A 130 -7.36 11.86 15.43
N TYR A 131 -6.62 11.98 16.54
CA TYR A 131 -5.25 12.49 16.55
C TYR A 131 -4.30 11.66 15.66
N LEU A 132 -4.31 10.32 15.80
CA LEU A 132 -3.50 9.41 14.99
C LEU A 132 -3.88 9.45 13.49
N LYS A 133 -5.16 9.58 13.17
CA LYS A 133 -5.65 9.64 11.78
C LYS A 133 -5.58 11.02 11.15
N SER A 134 -5.35 12.06 11.95
CA SER A 134 -5.32 13.43 11.45
C SER A 134 -4.17 13.63 10.47
N GLU A 135 -4.48 14.19 9.29
CA GLU A 135 -3.49 14.60 8.28
C GLU A 135 -2.66 15.81 8.72
N SER A 136 -2.79 16.26 9.97
CA SER A 136 -2.13 17.44 10.50
C SER A 136 -0.63 17.30 10.35
N CYS A 137 -0.11 18.01 9.34
CA CYS A 137 1.27 18.17 8.85
C CYS A 137 1.81 17.01 7.99
N ALA A 138 1.85 17.26 6.68
CA ALA A 138 2.44 16.45 5.63
C ALA A 138 3.95 16.23 5.87
N GLY A 139 4.33 15.08 6.43
CA GLY A 139 5.72 14.66 6.59
C GLY A 139 5.82 13.38 7.41
N ARG A 140 6.65 12.43 6.97
CA ARG A 140 6.87 11.12 7.63
C ARG A 140 7.30 11.30 9.10
N ASP A 141 8.13 12.30 9.37
CA ASP A 141 8.65 12.59 10.71
C ASP A 141 7.52 12.91 11.71
N ASN A 142 6.46 13.58 11.25
CA ASN A 142 5.37 13.96 12.14
C ASN A 142 4.39 12.80 12.44
N SER A 143 4.17 11.88 11.48
CA SER A 143 3.39 10.67 11.77
C SER A 143 4.11 9.77 12.79
N ASP A 144 5.43 9.66 12.68
CA ASP A 144 6.24 8.86 13.59
C ASP A 144 6.27 9.48 15.01
N LEU A 145 6.31 10.81 15.10
CA LEU A 145 6.16 11.52 16.38
C LEU A 145 4.80 11.27 17.03
N LYS A 146 3.68 11.39 16.28
CA LYS A 146 2.33 11.10 16.80
C LYS A 146 2.23 9.67 17.33
N ILE A 147 2.76 8.70 16.56
CA ILE A 147 2.81 7.30 16.98
C ILE A 147 3.59 7.18 18.28
N THR A 148 4.79 7.76 18.36
CA THR A 148 5.66 7.69 19.54
C THR A 148 4.97 8.26 20.78
N VAL A 149 4.39 9.47 20.67
CA VAL A 149 3.68 10.13 21.78
C VAL A 149 2.53 9.26 22.30
N VAL A 150 1.69 8.71 21.41
CA VAL A 150 0.57 7.86 21.85
C VAL A 150 1.08 6.57 22.48
N ARG A 151 2.14 5.97 21.94
CA ARG A 151 2.72 4.75 22.51
C ARG A 151 3.33 4.99 23.88
N GLU A 152 4.00 6.11 24.09
CA GLU A 152 4.56 6.47 25.40
C GLU A 152 3.45 6.80 26.41
N LEU A 153 2.51 7.67 26.02
CA LEU A 153 1.42 8.11 26.89
C LEU A 153 0.55 6.95 27.38
N PHE A 154 0.28 5.98 26.50
CA PHE A 154 -0.50 4.80 26.82
C PHE A 154 0.34 3.57 27.12
N GLY A 155 1.68 3.65 27.20
CA GLY A 155 2.57 2.52 27.44
C GLY A 155 2.28 1.31 26.54
N LEU A 156 2.27 1.52 25.22
CA LEU A 156 2.02 0.51 24.20
C LEU A 156 3.36 -0.07 23.73
N SER A 157 3.74 -1.26 24.21
CA SER A 157 4.99 -1.92 23.86
C SER A 157 5.17 -2.03 22.34
N ASN A 158 6.35 -1.67 21.83
CA ASN A 158 6.77 -2.03 20.48
C ASN A 158 6.67 -3.54 20.35
N GLY A 159 5.92 -4.04 19.37
CA GLY A 159 5.71 -5.47 19.16
C GLY A 159 6.97 -6.16 18.64
N ASN A 160 8.07 -6.07 19.38
CA ASN A 160 9.22 -6.96 19.28
C ASN A 160 9.33 -7.62 20.64
N GLY A 161 9.11 -8.93 20.65
CA GLY A 161 9.26 -9.76 21.82
C GLY A 161 10.60 -9.50 22.52
N ASN A 162 10.50 -9.34 23.83
CA ASN A 162 11.50 -9.82 24.76
C ASN A 162 10.74 -10.22 26.02
N ASP A 163 10.03 -11.33 25.86
CA ASP A 163 9.77 -12.27 26.93
C ASP A 163 11.01 -13.17 27.02
N GLU A 164 12.11 -12.60 27.53
CA GLU A 164 13.26 -13.36 28.00
C GLU A 164 13.87 -12.63 29.22
N ARG A 165 13.47 -13.12 30.39
CA ARG A 165 14.18 -13.30 31.67
C ARG A 165 13.50 -12.72 32.89
#